data_AF-A0A246RQB6-F1
#
_entry.id   AF-A0A246RQB6-F1
#
_cell.length_a   1.000
_cell.length_b   1.000
_cell.length_c   1.000
_cell.angle_alpha   90.00
_cell.angle_beta   90.00
_cell.angle_gamma   90.00
#
_symmetry.space_group_name_H-M   'P 1'
#
loop_
_entity.id
_entity.type
_entity.pdbx_description
1 polymer ?
#
loop_
_entity_poly.entity_id
_entity_poly.type
_entity_poly.pdbx_seq_one_letter_code
_entity_poly.pdbx_strand_id
1 'polypeptide(L)'
;MAVPVRAPGGAGVTAAPGRERFVVHLTVAADDLPAARLLAGAIGRSLAFLPELVLGETTVSEADVTDRQHQVFCDRRLGGRRRCVRRVDHQGGCNS
;
A
#
# COMPACT_ATOMS: atom_id res chain seq x y z
N MET A 1 25.27 -22.63 4.26
CA MET A 1 24.18 -23.04 3.34
C MET A 1 23.90 -21.87 2.39
N ALA A 2 23.58 -22.18 1.14
CA ALA A 2 23.88 -21.38 -0.04
C ALA A 2 23.22 -19.99 -0.13
N VAL A 3 24.02 -18.99 -0.52
CA VAL A 3 23.57 -17.71 -1.08
C VAL A 3 23.56 -17.88 -2.60
N PRO A 4 22.44 -17.73 -3.33
CA PRO A 4 22.50 -17.73 -4.78
C PRO A 4 22.93 -16.35 -5.31
N VAL A 5 24.00 -16.34 -6.12
CA VAL A 5 24.51 -15.18 -6.87
C VAL A 5 24.04 -15.25 -8.33
N ARG A 6 23.26 -14.21 -8.70
CA ARG A 6 23.07 -13.43 -9.96
C ARG A 6 23.36 -14.02 -11.37
N ALA A 7 22.53 -13.58 -12.33
CA ALA A 7 23.00 -13.20 -13.67
C ALA A 7 22.22 -11.95 -14.22
N PRO A 8 22.86 -11.08 -15.04
CA PRO A 8 22.28 -9.84 -15.56
C PRO A 8 21.79 -9.98 -17.01
N GLY A 9 20.79 -9.18 -17.42
CA GLY A 9 20.47 -9.02 -18.84
C GLY A 9 19.14 -8.33 -19.10
N GLY A 10 19.20 -7.06 -19.54
CA GLY A 10 18.03 -6.32 -20.01
C GLY A 10 18.17 -4.83 -19.81
N ALA A 11 18.74 -4.15 -20.80
CA ALA A 11 18.86 -2.69 -20.84
C ALA A 11 17.48 -2.01 -20.74
N GLY A 12 17.33 -1.10 -19.78
CA GLY A 12 16.12 -0.30 -19.64
C GLY A 12 16.24 0.67 -18.47
N VAL A 13 16.74 1.88 -18.76
CA VAL A 13 16.64 3.12 -17.96
C VAL A 13 16.85 2.93 -16.45
N THR A 14 18.09 3.18 -15.98
CA THR A 14 18.36 3.41 -14.57
C THR A 14 17.68 4.70 -14.12
N ALA A 15 16.46 4.59 -13.61
CA ALA A 15 15.97 5.53 -12.62
C ALA A 15 16.99 5.56 -11.47
N ALA A 16 17.36 6.74 -10.98
CA ALA A 16 18.18 6.89 -9.77
C ALA A 16 17.67 5.89 -8.70
N PRO A 17 18.54 5.15 -7.99
CA PRO A 17 18.10 4.09 -7.10
C PRO A 17 17.12 4.68 -6.08
N GLY A 18 15.84 4.35 -6.27
CA GLY A 18 14.80 4.71 -5.32
C GLY A 18 15.12 4.04 -4.00
N ARG A 19 14.80 4.70 -2.89
CA ARG A 19 14.90 4.11 -1.55
C ARG A 19 14.23 2.73 -1.53
N GLU A 20 14.83 1.78 -0.82
CA GLU A 20 14.24 0.47 -0.58
C GLU A 20 12.90 0.62 0.16
N ARG A 21 11.94 -0.25 -0.15
CA ARG A 21 10.59 -0.19 0.40
C ARG A 21 10.41 -1.29 1.42
N PHE A 22 9.91 -0.93 2.59
CA PHE A 22 9.61 -1.85 3.68
C PHE A 22 8.13 -1.75 4.05
N VAL A 23 7.59 -2.82 4.64
CA VAL A 23 6.20 -2.88 5.11
C VAL A 23 6.21 -3.01 6.64
N VAL A 24 5.38 -2.20 7.30
CA VAL A 24 5.19 -2.26 8.76
C VAL A 24 3.79 -2.81 9.01
N HIS A 25 3.71 -3.91 9.76
CA HIS A 25 2.44 -4.48 10.19
C HIS A 25 2.04 -3.92 11.55
N LEU A 26 0.86 -3.29 11.62
CA LEU A 26 0.26 -2.80 12.85
C LEU A 26 -0.98 -3.63 13.15
N THR A 27 -0.94 -4.45 14.20
CA THR A 27 -2.07 -5.27 14.59
C THR A 27 -3.14 -4.40 15.26
N VAL A 28 -4.39 -4.54 14.81
CA VAL A 28 -5.55 -3.83 15.35
C VAL A 28 -6.72 -4.80 15.52
N ALA A 29 -7.59 -4.52 16.49
CA ALA A 29 -8.85 -5.25 16.67
C ALA A 29 -10.00 -4.50 15.98
N ALA A 30 -10.84 -5.23 15.25
CA ALA A 30 -12.04 -4.72 14.59
C ALA A 30 -13.06 -5.86 14.46
N ASP A 31 -14.35 -5.52 14.38
CA ASP A 31 -15.44 -6.50 14.33
C ASP A 31 -15.45 -7.30 13.01
N ASP A 32 -15.06 -6.66 11.92
CA ASP A 32 -15.03 -7.24 10.57
C ASP A 32 -14.04 -6.52 9.65
N LEU A 33 -13.88 -7.03 8.42
CA LEU A 33 -13.00 -6.45 7.40
C LEU A 33 -13.39 -5.01 7.01
N PRO A 34 -14.67 -4.66 6.77
CA PRO A 34 -15.08 -3.26 6.59
C PRO A 34 -14.63 -2.33 7.72
N ALA A 35 -14.82 -2.71 8.99
CA ALA A 35 -14.39 -1.95 10.15
C ALA A 35 -12.85 -1.82 10.20
N ALA A 36 -12.13 -2.90 9.90
CA ALA A 36 -10.66 -2.88 9.82
C ALA A 36 -10.16 -1.91 8.73
N ARG A 37 -10.80 -1.89 7.54
CA ARG A 37 -10.48 -0.93 6.47
C ARG A 37 -10.73 0.51 6.88
N LEU A 38 -11.84 0.76 7.60
CA LEU A 38 -12.14 2.11 8.11
C LEU A 38 -11.07 2.59 9.10
N LEU A 39 -10.69 1.74 10.05
CA LEU A 39 -9.65 2.06 11.04
C LEU A 39 -8.29 2.26 10.38
N ALA A 40 -7.88 1.36 9.47
CA ALA A 40 -6.63 1.49 8.74
C ALA A 40 -6.59 2.74 7.86
N GLY A 41 -7.71 3.13 7.25
CA GLY A 41 -7.82 4.39 6.52
C GLY A 41 -7.64 5.62 7.40
N ALA A 42 -8.17 5.59 8.63
CA ALA A 42 -7.97 6.65 9.62
C ALA A 42 -6.51 6.72 10.10
N ILE A 43 -5.88 5.57 10.38
CA ILE A 43 -4.46 5.47 10.75
C ILE A 43 -3.56 5.97 9.62
N GLY A 44 -3.81 5.54 8.38
CA GLY A 44 -3.06 6.02 7.23
C GLY A 44 -3.13 7.55 7.13
N ARG A 45 -4.35 8.11 7.20
CA ARG A 45 -4.56 9.56 7.15
C ARG A 45 -3.91 10.32 8.30
N SER A 46 -3.87 9.78 9.52
CA SER A 46 -3.21 10.43 10.65
C SER A 46 -1.68 10.42 10.51
N LEU A 47 -1.12 9.47 9.77
CA LEU A 47 0.30 9.36 9.45
C LEU A 47 0.70 10.06 8.14
N ALA A 48 -0.22 10.75 7.47
CA ALA A 48 0.00 11.41 6.18
C ALA A 48 1.07 12.54 6.21
N PHE A 49 1.52 12.95 7.39
CA PHE A 49 2.63 13.89 7.56
C PHE A 49 4.00 13.25 7.26
N LEU A 50 4.09 11.92 7.17
CA LEU A 50 5.31 11.19 6.82
C LEU A 50 5.47 11.14 5.29
N PRO A 51 6.50 11.78 4.71
CA PRO A 51 6.68 11.81 3.25
C PRO A 51 7.03 10.44 2.65
N GLU A 52 7.52 9.50 3.46
CA GLU A 52 7.80 8.12 3.05
C GLU A 52 6.54 7.26 2.92
N LEU A 53 5.42 7.65 3.54
CA LEU A 53 4.19 6.86 3.54
C LEU A 53 3.43 6.99 2.21
N VAL A 54 3.22 5.86 1.54
CA VAL A 54 2.37 5.80 0.33
C VAL A 54 0.96 5.39 0.71
N LEU A 55 0.10 6.38 1.03
CA LEU A 55 -1.28 6.13 1.47
C LEU A 55 -2.07 5.20 0.55
N GLY A 56 -1.99 5.39 -0.77
CA GLY A 56 -2.71 4.57 -1.73
C GLY A 56 -2.24 3.10 -1.81
N GLU A 57 -1.19 2.73 -1.06
CA GLU A 57 -0.70 1.36 -0.94
C GLU A 57 -1.04 0.75 0.43
N THR A 58 -1.83 1.43 1.27
CA THR A 58 -2.29 0.88 2.55
C THR A 58 -3.22 -0.31 2.33
N THR A 59 -2.88 -1.43 2.97
CA THR A 59 -3.65 -2.67 2.95
C THR A 59 -3.94 -3.15 4.38
N VAL A 60 -4.96 -3.99 4.53
CA VAL A 60 -5.24 -4.74 5.75
C VAL A 60 -5.28 -6.23 5.44
N SER A 61 -4.90 -7.06 6.40
CA SER A 61 -4.95 -8.52 6.30
C SER A 61 -5.55 -9.07 7.59
N GLU A 62 -6.08 -10.29 7.52
CA GLU A 62 -6.37 -11.09 8.71
C GLU A 62 -5.04 -11.34 9.46
N ALA A 63 -5.05 -11.28 10.80
CA ALA A 63 -3.83 -11.38 11.59
C ALA A 63 -3.06 -12.69 11.36
N ASP A 64 -3.80 -13.78 11.14
CA ASP A 64 -3.27 -15.13 10.89
C ASP A 64 -2.94 -15.39 9.41
N VAL A 65 -3.33 -14.49 8.50
CA VAL A 65 -3.22 -14.68 7.04
C VAL A 65 -2.68 -13.41 6.39
N THR A 66 -1.39 -13.15 6.61
CA THR A 66 -0.73 -11.90 6.20
C THR A 66 -0.45 -11.79 4.70
N ASP A 67 -0.59 -12.87 3.94
CA ASP A 67 -0.53 -12.87 2.48
C ASP A 67 -1.84 -12.39 1.82
N ARG A 68 -2.96 -12.40 2.56
CA ARG A 68 -4.26 -11.89 2.08
C ARG A 68 -4.39 -10.39 2.34
N GLN A 69 -3.81 -9.61 1.44
CA GLN A 69 -3.85 -8.16 1.49
C GLN A 69 -5.12 -7.60 0.84
N HIS A 70 -5.93 -6.88 1.61
CA HIS A 70 -7.09 -6.14 1.14
C HIS A 70 -6.76 -4.65 1.05
N GLN A 71 -7.03 -4.05 -0.11
CA GLN A 71 -6.87 -2.61 -0.29
C GLN A 71 -7.81 -1.80 0.61
N VAL A 72 -7.26 -0.75 1.23
CA VAL A 72 -8.02 0.21 2.04
C VAL A 72 -8.53 1.35 1.15
N PHE A 73 -7.71 1.78 0.20
CA PHE A 73 -8.03 2.84 -0.73
C PHE A 73 -8.29 2.29 -2.13
N CYS A 74 -8.92 3.11 -2.96
CA CYS A 74 -9.09 2.79 -4.36
C CYS A 74 -7.71 2.62 -5.04
N ASP A 75 -7.52 1.48 -5.68
CA ASP A 75 -6.28 1.08 -6.31
C ASP A 75 -6.00 1.82 -7.64
N ARG A 76 -6.99 2.58 -8.13
CA ARG A 76 -6.91 3.31 -9.40
C ARG A 76 -5.78 4.33 -9.38
N ARG A 77 -4.90 4.20 -10.38
CA ARG A 77 -3.81 5.14 -10.63
C ARG A 77 -4.35 6.43 -11.24
N LEU A 78 -3.95 7.56 -10.66
CA LEU A 78 -4.18 8.90 -11.18
C LEU A 78 -2.91 9.38 -11.92
N GLY A 79 -3.01 10.46 -12.70
CA GLY A 79 -1.86 11.07 -13.36
C GLY A 79 -0.73 11.38 -12.37
N GLY A 80 0.52 11.08 -12.75
CA GLY A 80 1.72 11.40 -11.98
C GLY A 80 2.04 10.44 -10.82
N ARG A 81 2.03 9.12 -11.04
CA ARG A 81 2.33 8.06 -10.04
C ARG A 81 1.44 8.08 -8.78
N ARG A 82 0.40 8.92 -8.73
CA ARG A 82 -0.56 9.01 -7.64
C ARG A 82 -1.58 7.87 -7.71
N ARG A 83 -2.18 7.55 -6.58
CA ARG A 83 -3.32 6.65 -6.46
C ARG A 83 -4.48 7.39 -5.82
N CYS A 84 -5.70 6.99 -6.15
CA CYS A 84 -6.91 7.54 -5.56
C CYS A 84 -6.91 7.28 -4.05
N VAL A 85 -7.13 8.31 -3.23
CA VAL A 85 -7.16 8.20 -1.76
C VAL A 85 -8.58 8.13 -1.19
N ARG A 86 -9.55 7.81 -2.05
CA ARG A 86 -10.93 7.48 -1.67
C ARG A 86 -11.01 6.01 -1.24
N ARG A 87 -12.04 5.66 -0.46
CA ARG A 87 -12.27 4.28 -0.01
C ARG A 87 -12.41 3.33 -1.20
N VAL A 88 -12.05 2.07 -1.01
CA VAL A 88 -12.40 1.00 -1.95
C VAL A 88 -13.91 1.03 -2.24
N ASP A 89 -14.28 0.77 -3.49
CA ASP A 89 -15.67 0.78 -3.98
C ASP A 89 -16.43 2.11 -3.82
N HIS A 90 -15.71 3.24 -3.76
CA HIS A 90 -16.36 4.56 -3.72
C HIS A 90 -17.18 4.83 -4.99
N GLN A 91 -18.30 5.53 -4.82
CA GLN A 91 -19.13 6.00 -5.93
C GLN A 91 -18.52 7.23 -6.62
N GLY A 92 -18.77 7.37 -7.93
CA GLY A 92 -18.28 8.47 -8.77
C GLY A 92 -16.84 8.29 -9.29
N GLY A 93 -16.38 9.25 -10.10
CA GLY A 93 -15.03 9.21 -10.69
C GLY A 93 -13.89 9.34 -9.67
N CYS A 94 -12.72 8.82 -10.03
CA CYS A 94 -11.49 9.01 -9.25
C CYS A 94 -10.86 10.36 -9.62
N ASN A 95 -10.80 11.28 -8.66
CA ASN A 95 -10.35 12.67 -8.89
C ASN A 95 -9.41 13.20 -7.80
N SER A 96 -9.11 12.41 -6.76
CA SER A 96 -8.35 12.82 -5.57
C SER A 96 -7.37 11.76 -5.15
#